data_AF-A0A4Q7FTS1-F1
#
_entry.id   AF-A0A4Q7FTS1-F1
#
_cell.length_a   1.000
_cell.length_b   1.000
_cell.length_c   1.000
_cell.angle_alpha   90.00
_cell.angle_beta   90.00
_cell.angle_gamma   90.00
#
_symmetry.space_group_name_H-M   'P 1'
#
loop_
_entity.id
_entity.type
_entity.pdbx_description
1 polymer ?
#
loop_
_entity_poly.entity_id
_entity_poly.type
_entity_poly.pdbx_seq_one_letter_code
_entity_poly.pdbx_strand_id
1 'polypeptide(L)' 'MKRRRFKQVLSLRDRLVEHAKAARQQAKKLPPAKERENLLRRARQSETASRIDEWLSSPCARAPR' A
#
# COMPACT_ATOMS: atom_id res chain seq x y z
N MET A 1 -4.13 25.36 12.52
CA MET A 1 -3.37 24.32 11.78
C MET A 1 -3.73 24.36 10.29
N LYS A 2 -2.75 24.55 9.40
CA LYS A 2 -2.98 24.53 7.94
C LYS A 2 -2.81 23.09 7.43
N ARG A 3 -3.87 22.49 6.86
CA ARG A 3 -3.78 21.15 6.28
C ARG A 3 -2.97 21.19 4.98
N ARG A 4 -1.97 20.32 4.84
CA ARG A 4 -1.22 20.16 3.59
C ARG A 4 -2.06 19.36 2.59
N ARG A 5 -2.77 20.08 1.70
CA ARG A 5 -3.51 19.47 0.60
C ARG A 5 -2.55 19.22 -0.56
N PHE A 6 -2.38 17.96 -0.95
CA PHE A 6 -1.60 17.56 -2.12
C PHE A 6 -2.52 16.80 -3.07
N LYS A 7 -2.47 17.13 -4.37
CA LYS A 7 -3.24 16.41 -5.39
C LYS A 7 -2.50 15.12 -5.72
N GLN A 8 -3.12 14.00 -5.38
CA GLN A 8 -2.57 12.68 -5.69
C GLN A 8 -2.93 12.37 -7.15
N VAL A 9 -1.92 12.31 -8.02
CA VAL A 9 -2.08 12.06 -9.46
C VAL A 9 -2.34 10.57 -9.72
N LEU A 10 -1.67 9.70 -8.95
CA LEU A 10 -1.83 8.26 -8.99
C LEU A 10 -2.96 7.81 -8.06
N SER A 11 -3.63 6.72 -8.43
CA SER A 11 -4.67 6.12 -7.59
C SER A 11 -4.11 5.71 -6.22
N LEU A 12 -5.01 5.45 -5.25
CA LEU A 12 -4.58 4.93 -3.96
C LEU A 12 -3.90 3.57 -4.13
N ARG A 13 -4.52 2.67 -4.91
CA ARG A 13 -3.96 1.37 -5.29
C ARG A 13 -2.54 1.45 -5.84
N ASP A 14 -2.32 2.25 -6.87
CA ASP A 14 -1.02 2.34 -7.55
C ASP A 14 0.08 2.74 -6.58
N ARG A 15 -0.21 3.69 -5.68
CA ARG A 15 0.76 4.14 -4.67
C ARG A 15 1.03 3.06 -3.62
N LEU A 16 0.02 2.30 -3.22
CA LEU A 16 0.20 1.18 -2.28
C LEU A 16 1.04 0.06 -2.90
N VAL A 17 0.82 -0.24 -4.18
CA VAL A 17 1.63 -1.21 -4.93
C VAL A 17 3.08 -0.74 -5.05
N GLU A 18 3.32 0.51 -5.44
CA GLU A 18 4.67 1.07 -5.52
C GLU A 18 5.37 1.09 -4.17
N HIS A 19 4.66 1.43 -3.10
CA HIS A 19 5.20 1.40 -1.74
C HIS A 19 5.58 -0.02 -1.30
N ALA A 20 4.75 -1.03 -1.63
CA ALA A 20 5.07 -2.43 -1.36
C ALA A 20 6.35 -2.89 -2.09
N LYS A 21 6.48 -2.53 -3.37
CA LYS A 21 7.68 -2.83 -4.18
C LYS A 21 8.93 -2.16 -3.60
N ALA A 22 8.85 -0.87 -3.28
CA ALA A 22 9.96 -0.11 -2.70
C ALA A 22 10.42 -0.71 -1.37
N ALA A 23 9.47 -1.05 -0.48
CA ALA A 23 9.76 -1.69 0.79
C ALA A 23 10.44 -3.07 0.62
N ARG A 24 10.00 -3.87 -0.36
CA ARG A 24 10.69 -5.14 -0.69
C ARG A 24 12.08 -4.93 -1.26
N GLN A 25 12.28 -3.95 -2.12
CA GLN A 25 13.61 -3.64 -2.67
C GLN A 25 14.58 -3.18 -1.58
N GLN A 26 14.12 -2.35 -0.63
CA GLN A 26 14.93 -1.95 0.52
C GLN A 26 15.22 -3.14 1.43
N ALA A 27 14.23 -3.99 1.70
CA ALA A 27 14.42 -5.21 2.48
C ALA A 27 15.45 -6.17 1.85
N LYS A 28 15.52 -6.26 0.52
CA LYS A 28 16.52 -7.08 -0.20
C LYS A 28 17.95 -6.58 -0.03
N LYS A 29 18.15 -5.27 0.12
CA LYS A 29 19.47 -4.65 0.29
C LYS A 29 20.03 -4.78 1.70
N LEU A 30 19.18 -5.10 2.67
CA LEU A 30 19.54 -5.20 4.08
C LEU A 30 19.90 -6.64 4.47
N PRO A 31 20.86 -6.82 5.37
CA PRO A 31 21.10 -8.11 5.99
C PRO A 31 19.86 -8.58 6.77
N PRO A 32 19.74 -9.89 7.08
CA PRO A 32 18.66 -10.40 7.93
C PRO A 32 18.75 -9.78 9.32
N ALA A 33 17.98 -8.71 9.52
CA ALA A 33 17.89 -7.93 10.75
C ALA A 33 16.45 -7.45 10.98
N LYS A 34 16.18 -6.96 12.18
CA LYS A 34 14.85 -6.45 12.57
C LYS A 34 14.32 -5.35 11.63
N GLU A 35 15.22 -4.54 11.07
CA GLU A 35 14.87 -3.52 10.08
C GLU A 35 14.36 -4.11 8.77
N ARG A 36 15.00 -5.17 8.26
CA ARG A 36 14.53 -5.90 7.08
C ARG A 36 13.14 -6.50 7.32
N GLU A 37 12.92 -7.09 8.49
CA GLU A 37 11.61 -7.66 8.84
C GLU A 37 10.53 -6.58 8.92
N ASN A 38 10.84 -5.42 9.51
CA ASN A 38 9.93 -4.28 9.55
C ASN A 38 9.55 -3.78 8.15
N LEU A 39 10.51 -3.73 7.22
CA LEU A 39 10.24 -3.37 5.82
C LEU A 39 9.37 -4.41 5.11
N LEU A 40 9.63 -5.70 5.33
CA LEU A 40 8.79 -6.77 4.80
C LEU A 40 7.37 -6.71 5.36
N ARG A 41 7.22 -6.38 6.64
CA ARG A 41 5.91 -6.19 7.28
C ARG A 41 5.15 -5.01 6.65
N ARG A 42 5.83 -3.88 6.42
CA ARG A 42 5.26 -2.72 5.72
C ARG A 42 4.85 -3.05 4.28
N ALA A 43 5.65 -3.84 3.57
CA ALA A 43 5.31 -4.30 2.23
C ALA A 43 4.00 -5.11 2.25
N ARG A 44 3.90 -6.10 3.14
CA ARG A 44 2.69 -6.92 3.30
C ARG A 44 1.45 -6.07 3.63
N GLN A 45 1.59 -5.11 4.54
CA GLN A 45 0.49 -4.19 4.88
C GLN A 45 0.03 -3.38 3.67
N SER A 46 0.96 -2.92 2.84
CA SER A 46 0.64 -2.15 1.63
C SER A 46 -0.04 -3.02 0.57
N GLU A 47 0.37 -4.28 0.42
CA GLU A 47 -0.31 -5.25 -0.45
C GLU A 47 -1.75 -5.52 0.03
N THR A 48 -1.94 -5.76 1.33
CA THR A 48 -3.27 -5.95 1.91
C THR A 48 -4.15 -4.71 1.70
N ALA A 49 -3.61 -3.51 1.95
CA ALA A 49 -4.33 -2.27 1.74
C ALA A 49 -4.74 -2.08 0.27
N SER A 50 -3.86 -2.42 -0.69
CA SER A 50 -4.18 -2.38 -2.12
C SER A 50 -5.33 -3.32 -2.48
N ARG A 51 -5.40 -4.47 -1.81
CA ARG A 51 -6.44 -5.48 -2.05
C ARG A 51 -7.79 -5.07 -1.43
N ILE A 52 -7.75 -4.40 -0.27
CA ILE A 52 -8.94 -3.79 0.34
C ILE A 52 -9.47 -2.66 -0.54
N ASP A 53 -8.59 -1.80 -1.07
CA ASP A 53 -8.96 -0.73 -1.99
C ASP A 53 -9.62 -1.27 -3.28
N GLU A 54 -9.08 -2.36 -3.83
CA GLU A 54 -9.70 -3.08 -4.95
C GLU A 54 -11.09 -3.61 -4.60
N TRP A 55 -11.26 -4.21 -3.42
CA TRP A 55 -12.54 -4.73 -2.96
C TRP A 55 -13.58 -3.62 -2.78
N LEU A 56 -13.19 -2.50 -2.14
CA LEU A 56 -14.06 -1.34 -1.92
C LEU A 56 -14.44 -0.62 -3.23
N SER A 57 -13.53 -0.63 -4.21
CA SER A 57 -13.77 -0.01 -5.53
C SER A 57 -14.58 -0.90 -6.47
N SER A 58 -14.77 -2.18 -6.13
CA SER A 58 -15.50 -3.12 -6.97
C SER A 58 -17.03 -2.93 -6.85
N PRO A 59 -17.80 -2.95 -7.96
CA PRO A 59 -19.24 -2.70 -7.95
C PRO A 59 -20.09 -3.72 -7.17
N CYS A 60 -19.51 -4.84 -6.72
CA CYS A 60 -20.22 -5.97 -6.11
C CYS A 60 -20.80 -5.67 -4.71
N ALA A 61 -20.53 -4.50 -4.13
CA ALA A 61 -21.16 -4.04 -2.89
C ALA A 61 -22.47 -3.25 -3.13
N ARG A 62 -23.00 -3.22 -4.37
CA ARG A 62 -24.35 -2.73 -4.62
C ARG A 62 -25.33 -3.86 -4.29
N ALA A 63 -25.92 -3.80 -3.10
CA ALA A 63 -27.05 -4.66 -2.75
C ALA A 63 -28.09 -4.62 -3.89
N PRO A 64 -28.68 -5.76 -4.29
CA PRO A 64 -29.78 -5.74 -5.25
C PRO A 64 -30.90 -4.84 -4.70
N ARG A 65 -31.46 -3.99 -5.58
CA ARG A 65 -32.64 -3.19 -5.26
C ARG A 65 -33.84 -4.09 -5.05
#